data_AF-A0A1Q3T896-F1
#
_entry.id   AF-A0A1Q3T896-F1
#
_cell.length_a   1.000
_cell.length_b   1.000
_cell.length_c   1.000
_cell.angle_alpha   90.00
_cell.angle_beta   90.00
_cell.angle_gamma   90.00
#
_symmetry.space_group_name_H-M   'P 1'
#
loop_
_entity.id
_entity.type
_entity.pdbx_description
1 polymer ?
#
loop_
_entity_poly.entity_id
_entity_poly.type
_entity_poly.pdbx_seq_one_letter_code
_entity_poly.pdbx_strand_id
1 'polypeptide(L)'
;MISFIKGLYFDLDCRVRRMISLLKGNNYHADIQKDFVPKTIEHLEDLQGLLQAKINGVDLEIDILANNNLYEFNEFNEFFQTIELYRFEVIINYDEPEIYFNKKVARIYDEIRHLSIPPVITTISNSENYYWAHPVFEIIALPFGEENNLLNLPDLYHEIGHLICKQYPNIVEAKFTPLLQNYFAQEIDRSYDEKTHEHYVPFFKGKLKRWEEYWIEEFTCDMIATYLCGPAFAWANMKMSALSNGANAIYSDNPSHPSDESRMRAVFMMLNKTGFTQECQEISNSWDQFLVHTNNPKHPDYKYIFPNELLSALAEIVFDYCKGIDLATYSEQTANGQKPISKIVNDAWQELHRNPVEFEKLQQTMIGEIRASILGH
;
A
#
# COMPACT_ATOMS: atom_id res chain seq x y z
N MET A 1 2.99 13.73 41.08
CA MET A 1 3.23 13.60 39.63
C MET A 1 4.18 12.45 39.35
N ILE A 2 5.35 12.38 40.01
CA ILE A 2 6.29 11.24 39.94
C ILE A 2 5.60 9.87 40.08
N SER A 3 4.81 9.66 41.15
CA SER A 3 4.16 8.37 41.40
C SER A 3 3.24 7.93 40.27
N PHE A 4 2.55 8.88 39.63
CA PHE A 4 1.68 8.63 38.50
C PHE A 4 2.48 8.23 37.26
N ILE A 5 3.52 8.99 36.91
CA ILE A 5 4.38 8.69 35.75
C ILE A 5 5.02 7.31 35.90
N LYS A 6 5.57 6.98 37.07
CA LYS A 6 6.08 5.62 37.33
C LYS A 6 5.00 4.56 37.14
N GLY A 7 3.79 4.81 37.63
CA GLY A 7 2.65 3.92 37.43
C GLY A 7 2.41 3.60 35.96
N LEU A 8 2.55 4.57 35.07
CA LEU A 8 2.42 4.38 33.62
C LEU A 8 3.52 3.45 33.05
N TYR A 9 4.78 3.66 33.43
CA TYR A 9 5.88 2.78 33.00
C TYR A 9 5.69 1.34 33.49
N PHE A 10 5.29 1.15 34.75
CA PHE A 10 5.02 -0.19 35.30
C PHE A 10 3.81 -0.85 34.63
N ASP A 11 2.75 -0.11 34.32
CA ASP A 11 1.59 -0.64 33.59
C ASP A 11 1.99 -1.13 32.19
N LEU A 12 2.73 -0.31 31.44
CA LEU A 12 3.21 -0.65 30.11
C LEU A 12 4.13 -1.87 30.13
N ASP A 13 5.07 -1.94 31.07
CA ASP A 13 5.93 -3.12 31.27
C ASP A 13 5.13 -4.40 31.61
N CYS A 14 4.06 -4.29 32.41
CA CYS A 14 3.17 -5.42 32.69
C CYS A 14 2.47 -5.91 31.41
N ARG A 15 2.00 -5.00 30.56
CA ARG A 15 1.36 -5.33 29.27
C ARG A 15 2.34 -6.01 28.32
N VAL A 16 3.55 -5.46 28.17
CA VAL A 16 4.63 -6.05 27.36
C VAL A 16 4.96 -7.48 27.82
N ARG A 17 5.18 -7.69 29.13
CA ARG A 17 5.44 -9.02 29.69
C ARG A 17 4.32 -10.01 29.43
N ARG A 18 3.06 -9.56 29.51
CA ARG A 18 1.90 -10.41 29.23
C ARG A 18 1.89 -10.87 27.77
N MET A 19 2.19 -9.99 26.82
CA MET A 19 2.29 -10.35 25.40
C MET A 19 3.44 -11.34 25.15
N ILE A 20 4.63 -11.08 25.69
CA ILE A 20 5.78 -11.99 25.58
C ILE A 20 5.42 -13.38 26.12
N SER A 21 4.81 -13.43 27.31
CA SER A 21 4.39 -14.69 27.95
C SER A 21 3.39 -15.45 27.07
N LEU A 22 2.41 -14.76 26.48
CA LEU A 22 1.44 -15.38 25.60
C LEU A 22 2.10 -15.93 24.32
N LEU A 23 3.00 -15.16 23.69
CA LEU A 23 3.70 -15.59 22.47
C LEU A 23 4.65 -16.76 22.73
N LYS A 24 5.31 -16.83 23.89
CA LYS A 24 6.18 -17.96 24.26
C LYS A 24 5.42 -19.20 24.72
N GLY A 25 4.18 -19.02 25.21
CA GLY A 25 3.38 -20.08 25.79
C GLY A 25 2.52 -20.88 24.80
N ASN A 26 2.44 -20.44 23.54
CA ASN A 26 1.60 -21.06 22.52
C ASN A 26 2.42 -21.58 21.34
N ASN A 27 1.85 -22.54 20.60
CA ASN A 27 2.33 -22.94 19.30
C ASN A 27 1.45 -22.27 18.24
N TYR A 28 2.07 -21.61 17.27
CA TYR A 28 1.39 -20.93 16.16
C TYR A 28 1.57 -21.72 14.86
N HIS A 29 0.83 -21.32 13.82
CA HIS A 29 0.94 -21.93 12.50
C HIS A 29 2.37 -21.80 11.95
N ALA A 30 2.82 -22.81 11.19
CA ALA A 30 4.20 -22.94 10.74
C ALA A 30 4.69 -21.74 9.91
N ASP A 31 3.79 -21.10 9.17
CA ASP A 31 4.08 -19.93 8.31
C ASP A 31 4.63 -18.75 9.11
N ILE A 32 4.09 -18.49 10.30
CA ILE A 32 4.49 -17.34 11.14
C ILE A 32 5.40 -17.75 12.30
N GLN A 33 5.41 -19.03 12.67
CA GLN A 33 6.11 -19.54 13.84
C GLN A 33 7.64 -19.39 13.76
N LYS A 34 8.21 -19.51 12.56
CA LYS A 34 9.68 -19.54 12.38
C LYS A 34 10.32 -18.15 12.41
N ASP A 35 9.66 -17.18 11.80
CA ASP A 35 10.27 -15.86 11.57
C ASP A 35 9.45 -14.73 12.20
N PHE A 36 8.14 -14.70 11.96
CA PHE A 36 7.30 -13.57 12.39
C PHE A 36 7.12 -13.53 13.92
N VAL A 37 6.83 -14.66 14.57
CA VAL A 37 6.65 -14.76 16.03
C VAL A 37 7.95 -14.42 16.79
N PRO A 38 9.12 -14.99 16.47
CA PRO A 38 10.37 -14.65 17.16
C PRO A 38 10.75 -13.18 17.02
N LYS A 39 10.64 -12.58 15.82
CA LYS A 39 10.88 -11.14 15.61
C LYS A 39 9.93 -10.28 16.47
N THR A 40 8.66 -10.68 16.62
CA THR A 40 7.72 -9.96 17.50
C THR A 40 8.13 -10.04 18.97
N ILE A 41 8.59 -11.22 19.42
CA ILE A 41 9.11 -11.39 20.78
C ILE A 41 10.35 -10.51 20.99
N GLU A 42 11.27 -10.48 20.03
CA GLU A 42 12.47 -9.63 20.07
C GLU A 42 12.11 -8.15 20.24
N HIS A 43 11.20 -7.61 19.42
CA HIS A 43 10.75 -6.22 19.57
C HIS A 43 10.11 -5.93 20.93
N LEU A 44 9.33 -6.86 21.47
CA LEU A 44 8.74 -6.71 22.81
C LEU A 44 9.80 -6.79 23.91
N GLU A 45 10.79 -7.66 23.78
CA GLU A 45 11.90 -7.80 24.73
C GLU A 45 12.82 -6.56 24.72
N ASP A 46 13.08 -5.98 23.55
CA ASP A 46 13.82 -4.72 23.40
C ASP A 46 13.09 -3.58 24.11
N LEU A 47 11.79 -3.41 23.83
CA LEU A 47 10.96 -2.42 24.51
C LEU A 47 10.92 -2.68 26.03
N GLN A 48 10.78 -3.93 26.45
CA GLN A 48 10.83 -4.29 27.87
C GLN A 48 12.17 -3.87 28.50
N GLY A 49 13.29 -4.09 27.81
CA GLY A 49 14.62 -3.67 28.25
C GLY A 49 14.71 -2.16 28.47
N LEU A 50 14.19 -1.36 27.53
CA LEU A 50 14.14 0.09 27.64
C LEU A 50 13.28 0.55 28.83
N LEU A 51 12.10 -0.07 29.00
CA LEU A 51 11.21 0.22 30.13
C LEU A 51 11.86 -0.13 31.47
N GLN A 52 12.49 -1.30 31.58
CA GLN A 52 13.19 -1.73 32.80
C GLN A 52 14.39 -0.82 33.12
N ALA A 53 15.12 -0.36 32.10
CA ALA A 53 16.20 0.60 32.30
C ALA A 53 15.68 1.91 32.91
N LYS A 54 14.52 2.40 32.45
CA LYS A 54 13.89 3.61 33.00
C LYS A 54 13.30 3.41 34.38
N ILE A 55 12.59 2.30 34.60
CA ILE A 55 11.98 1.93 35.89
C ILE A 55 13.05 1.82 37.00
N ASN A 56 14.20 1.21 36.68
CA ASN A 56 15.29 1.02 37.65
C ASN A 56 16.26 2.22 37.72
N GLY A 57 16.10 3.20 36.82
CA GLY A 57 16.89 4.43 36.80
C GLY A 57 16.44 5.44 37.87
N VAL A 58 17.28 6.44 38.13
CA VAL A 58 16.96 7.53 39.07
C VAL A 58 16.10 8.63 38.44
N ASP A 59 16.01 8.69 37.11
CA ASP A 59 15.35 9.79 36.38
C ASP A 59 13.87 9.92 36.70
N LEU A 60 13.19 8.81 36.98
CA LEU A 60 11.78 8.80 37.37
C LEU A 60 11.54 9.34 38.79
N GLU A 61 12.58 9.50 39.61
CA GLU A 61 12.51 10.10 40.95
C GLU A 61 12.69 11.63 40.93
N ILE A 62 13.04 12.21 39.79
CA ILE A 62 13.44 13.62 39.69
C ILE A 62 12.26 14.45 39.18
N ASP A 63 11.65 15.28 40.03
CA ASP A 63 10.46 16.09 39.70
C ASP A 63 10.67 17.00 38.48
N ILE A 64 11.87 17.61 38.34
CA ILE A 64 12.16 18.52 37.21
C ILE A 64 12.21 17.79 35.85
N LEU A 65 12.35 16.46 35.84
CA LEU A 65 12.36 15.64 34.63
C LEU A 65 10.96 15.09 34.26
N ALA A 66 9.91 15.38 35.04
CA ALA A 66 8.58 14.81 34.83
C ALA A 66 8.05 14.97 33.40
N ASN A 67 8.24 16.15 32.77
CA ASN A 67 7.78 16.38 31.40
C ASN A 67 8.57 15.54 30.38
N ASN A 68 9.89 15.42 30.55
CA ASN A 68 10.72 14.60 29.67
C ASN A 68 10.36 13.13 29.79
N ASN A 69 10.14 12.65 31.02
CA ASN A 69 9.71 11.27 31.28
C ASN A 69 8.33 10.96 30.69
N LEU A 70 7.43 11.94 30.64
CA LEU A 70 6.11 11.79 30.00
C LEU A 70 6.22 11.76 28.47
N TYR A 71 7.07 12.60 27.89
CA TYR A 71 7.35 12.59 26.46
C TYR A 71 7.92 11.23 26.02
N GLU A 72 8.95 10.75 26.71
CA GLU A 72 9.57 9.45 26.43
C GLU A 72 8.61 8.28 26.68
N PHE A 73 7.74 8.38 27.70
CA PHE A 73 6.68 7.39 27.91
C PHE A 73 5.75 7.31 26.69
N ASN A 74 5.37 8.46 26.12
CA ASN A 74 4.51 8.47 24.94
C ASN A 74 5.21 7.81 23.74
N GLU A 75 6.51 8.05 23.53
CA GLU A 75 7.28 7.36 22.47
C GLU A 75 7.29 5.83 22.68
N PHE A 76 7.49 5.36 23.92
CA PHE A 76 7.42 3.94 24.23
C PHE A 76 6.03 3.35 24.07
N ASN A 77 4.99 4.08 24.46
CA ASN A 77 3.60 3.64 24.32
C ASN A 77 3.18 3.61 22.84
N GLU A 78 3.61 4.56 22.03
CA GLU A 78 3.39 4.56 20.57
C GLU A 78 4.09 3.36 19.92
N PHE A 79 5.34 3.07 20.30
CA PHE A 79 6.04 1.89 19.81
C PHE A 79 5.36 0.59 20.25
N PHE A 80 4.89 0.52 21.50
CA PHE A 80 4.09 -0.60 21.99
C PHE A 80 2.81 -0.80 21.17
N GLN A 81 2.03 0.27 20.94
CA GLN A 81 0.78 0.22 20.16
C GLN A 81 1.05 -0.24 18.73
N THR A 82 2.17 0.19 18.16
CA THR A 82 2.63 -0.22 16.84
C THR A 82 2.91 -1.74 16.80
N ILE A 83 3.60 -2.29 17.80
CA ILE A 83 3.83 -3.74 17.91
C ILE A 83 2.51 -4.50 18.17
N GLU A 84 1.66 -3.97 19.05
CA GLU A 84 0.35 -4.53 19.40
C GLU A 84 -0.50 -4.72 18.14
N LEU A 85 -0.69 -3.65 17.37
CA LEU A 85 -1.53 -3.63 16.17
C LEU A 85 -0.94 -4.43 15.00
N TYR A 86 0.33 -4.20 14.65
CA TYR A 86 0.89 -4.71 13.39
C TYR A 86 1.59 -6.05 13.52
N ARG A 87 1.81 -6.55 14.74
CA ARG A 87 2.46 -7.84 14.94
C ARG A 87 1.69 -8.77 15.86
N PHE A 88 1.36 -8.30 17.06
CA PHE A 88 0.70 -9.14 18.05
C PHE A 88 -0.72 -9.53 17.62
N GLU A 89 -1.55 -8.58 17.21
CA GLU A 89 -2.91 -8.88 16.72
C GLU A 89 -2.90 -9.76 15.47
N VAL A 90 -1.93 -9.56 14.56
CA VAL A 90 -1.73 -10.43 13.39
C VAL A 90 -1.47 -11.87 13.82
N ILE A 91 -0.62 -12.10 14.81
CA ILE A 91 -0.32 -13.46 15.32
C ILE A 91 -1.53 -14.09 15.99
N ILE A 92 -2.25 -13.32 16.81
CA ILE A 92 -3.38 -13.85 17.60
C ILE A 92 -4.60 -14.15 16.73
N ASN A 93 -4.78 -13.44 15.62
CA ASN A 93 -5.88 -13.65 14.69
C ASN A 93 -5.48 -14.48 13.46
N TYR A 94 -4.30 -15.10 13.43
CA TYR A 94 -3.84 -15.89 12.29
C TYR A 94 -4.61 -17.21 12.17
N ASP A 95 -5.46 -17.32 11.14
CA ASP A 95 -6.30 -18.49 10.90
C ASP A 95 -6.36 -18.85 9.40
N GLU A 96 -7.35 -19.64 8.98
CA GLU A 96 -7.54 -20.12 7.60
C GLU A 96 -7.48 -19.03 6.52
N PRO A 97 -8.10 -17.83 6.68
CA PRO A 97 -7.99 -16.76 5.69
C PRO A 97 -6.54 -16.31 5.49
N GLU A 98 -5.78 -16.10 6.57
CA GLU A 98 -4.37 -15.73 6.52
C GLU A 98 -3.54 -16.83 5.84
N ILE A 99 -3.75 -18.11 6.18
CA ILE A 99 -3.05 -19.23 5.55
C ILE A 99 -3.30 -19.23 4.03
N TYR A 100 -4.56 -19.05 3.62
CA TYR A 100 -4.93 -18.96 2.22
C TYR A 100 -4.22 -17.81 1.50
N PHE A 101 -4.21 -16.61 2.10
CA PHE A 101 -3.59 -15.45 1.48
C PHE A 101 -2.06 -15.52 1.48
N ASN A 102 -1.42 -16.02 2.52
CA ASN A 102 0.04 -16.20 2.55
C ASN A 102 0.51 -17.13 1.44
N LYS A 103 -0.18 -18.25 1.22
CA LYS A 103 0.11 -19.15 0.09
C LYS A 103 -0.17 -18.50 -1.27
N LYS A 104 -1.25 -17.73 -1.38
CA LYS A 104 -1.57 -16.97 -2.59
C LYS A 104 -0.48 -15.94 -2.90
N VAL A 105 -0.01 -15.18 -1.92
CA VAL A 105 1.02 -14.15 -2.12
C VAL A 105 2.39 -14.77 -2.40
N ALA A 106 2.73 -15.90 -1.76
CA ALA A 106 3.91 -16.67 -2.13
C ALA A 106 3.89 -17.08 -3.61
N ARG A 107 2.75 -17.60 -4.08
CA ARG A 107 2.54 -17.91 -5.49
C ARG A 107 2.65 -16.66 -6.39
N ILE A 108 2.08 -15.52 -5.98
CA ILE A 108 2.22 -14.26 -6.72
C ILE A 108 3.70 -13.86 -6.82
N TYR A 109 4.47 -13.96 -5.73
CA TYR A 109 5.89 -13.61 -5.70
C TYR A 109 6.70 -14.46 -6.68
N ASP A 110 6.44 -15.77 -6.73
CA ASP A 110 7.03 -16.68 -7.72
C ASP A 110 6.66 -16.26 -9.15
N GLU A 111 5.38 -15.96 -9.40
CA GLU A 111 4.87 -15.57 -10.73
C GLU A 111 5.51 -14.26 -11.22
N ILE A 112 5.64 -13.26 -10.35
CA ILE A 112 6.22 -11.96 -10.69
C ILE A 112 7.76 -11.96 -10.67
N ARG A 113 8.39 -13.09 -10.35
CA ARG A 113 9.85 -13.25 -10.16
C ARG A 113 10.43 -12.34 -9.07
N HIS A 114 9.67 -12.07 -8.01
CA HIS A 114 10.17 -11.28 -6.90
C HIS A 114 10.92 -12.19 -5.90
N LEU A 115 12.21 -11.95 -5.72
CA LEU A 115 13.13 -12.84 -4.99
C LEU A 115 13.05 -12.73 -3.45
N SER A 116 12.12 -11.93 -2.94
CA SER A 116 12.02 -11.63 -1.52
C SER A 116 11.10 -12.61 -0.79
N ILE A 117 11.23 -12.62 0.53
CA ILE A 117 10.28 -13.35 1.37
C ILE A 117 8.93 -12.62 1.27
N PRO A 118 7.85 -13.34 0.92
CA PRO A 118 6.50 -12.77 0.92
C PRO A 118 6.13 -12.17 2.29
N PRO A 119 5.42 -11.04 2.32
CA PRO A 119 4.93 -10.46 3.56
C PRO A 119 3.88 -11.38 4.20
N VAL A 120 3.69 -11.24 5.51
CA VAL A 120 2.57 -11.87 6.21
C VAL A 120 1.28 -11.16 5.83
N ILE A 121 0.30 -11.92 5.37
CA ILE A 121 -1.03 -11.39 5.08
C ILE A 121 -1.94 -11.54 6.29
N THR A 122 -2.72 -10.50 6.57
CA THR A 122 -3.67 -10.45 7.68
C THR A 122 -5.04 -9.91 7.26
N THR A 123 -6.10 -10.42 7.88
CA THR A 123 -7.48 -9.96 7.60
C THR A 123 -8.02 -8.91 8.59
N ILE A 124 -7.15 -8.31 9.43
CA ILE A 124 -7.54 -7.32 10.45
C ILE A 124 -7.99 -5.96 9.89
N SER A 125 -7.97 -5.79 8.56
CA SER A 125 -8.33 -4.52 7.95
C SER A 125 -9.83 -4.23 7.99
N ASN A 126 -10.19 -2.96 7.76
CA ASN A 126 -11.56 -2.48 7.80
C ASN A 126 -11.93 -1.69 6.53
N SER A 127 -13.17 -1.18 6.45
CA SER A 127 -13.65 -0.46 5.26
C SER A 127 -13.04 0.93 5.07
N GLU A 128 -12.41 1.51 6.09
CA GLU A 128 -11.79 2.84 6.00
C GLU A 128 -10.38 2.75 5.40
N ASN A 129 -9.61 1.73 5.78
CA ASN A 129 -8.33 1.40 5.16
C ASN A 129 -8.48 0.05 4.48
N TYR A 130 -9.05 -0.01 3.28
CA TYR A 130 -9.46 -1.29 2.68
C TYR A 130 -8.28 -2.27 2.59
N TYR A 131 -7.31 -1.97 1.74
CA TYR A 131 -6.02 -2.65 1.68
C TYR A 131 -4.97 -1.66 2.16
N TRP A 132 -3.97 -2.16 2.89
CA TRP A 132 -2.79 -1.37 3.26
C TRP A 132 -1.60 -2.27 3.56
N ALA A 133 -0.41 -1.78 3.22
CA ALA A 133 0.85 -2.38 3.58
C ALA A 133 1.48 -1.64 4.75
N HIS A 134 2.20 -2.37 5.60
CA HIS A 134 3.17 -1.77 6.51
C HIS A 134 4.54 -2.37 6.27
N PRO A 135 5.32 -1.83 5.29
CA PRO A 135 6.54 -2.46 4.83
C PRO A 135 7.60 -2.72 5.90
N VAL A 136 7.67 -1.89 6.94
CA VAL A 136 8.60 -2.07 8.07
C VAL A 136 8.30 -3.36 8.86
N PHE A 137 7.04 -3.80 8.91
CA PHE A 137 6.65 -5.04 9.57
C PHE A 137 6.46 -6.21 8.61
N GLU A 138 6.72 -6.00 7.31
CA GLU A 138 6.57 -7.02 6.28
C GLU A 138 5.14 -7.59 6.28
N ILE A 139 4.12 -6.72 6.40
CA ILE A 139 2.70 -7.12 6.39
C ILE A 139 1.92 -6.41 5.30
N ILE A 140 0.89 -7.10 4.80
CA ILE A 140 -0.22 -6.52 4.06
C ILE A 140 -1.50 -6.92 4.76
N ALA A 141 -2.37 -5.95 5.02
CA ALA A 141 -3.70 -6.19 5.56
C ALA A 141 -4.77 -5.93 4.51
N LEU A 142 -5.83 -6.72 4.60
CA LEU A 142 -7.03 -6.61 3.78
C LEU A 142 -8.26 -7.02 4.60
N PRO A 143 -9.49 -6.72 4.19
CA PRO A 143 -10.65 -6.99 5.04
C PRO A 143 -11.02 -8.47 5.05
N PHE A 144 -11.56 -8.92 6.16
CA PHE A 144 -12.13 -10.27 6.26
C PHE A 144 -13.20 -10.52 5.19
N GLY A 145 -13.15 -11.69 4.53
CA GLY A 145 -14.08 -12.09 3.48
C GLY A 145 -13.56 -11.88 2.06
N GLU A 146 -12.48 -11.12 1.87
CA GLU A 146 -11.85 -10.91 0.57
C GLU A 146 -11.30 -12.19 -0.07
N GLU A 147 -11.13 -13.27 0.69
CA GLU A 147 -10.79 -14.57 0.14
C GLU A 147 -11.83 -15.09 -0.85
N ASN A 148 -13.03 -14.49 -0.84
CA ASN A 148 -14.18 -14.80 -1.68
C ASN A 148 -14.43 -13.76 -2.80
N ASN A 149 -13.53 -12.80 -3.02
CA ASN A 149 -13.73 -11.70 -3.97
C ASN A 149 -12.49 -11.53 -4.88
N LEU A 150 -12.67 -11.71 -6.19
CA LEU A 150 -11.57 -11.60 -7.16
C LEU A 150 -11.40 -10.18 -7.71
N LEU A 151 -12.44 -9.36 -7.69
CA LEU A 151 -12.44 -8.07 -8.37
C LEU A 151 -11.59 -7.01 -7.65
N ASN A 152 -11.38 -7.18 -6.34
CA ASN A 152 -10.53 -6.30 -5.53
C ASN A 152 -9.10 -6.82 -5.40
N LEU A 153 -8.86 -8.09 -5.73
CA LEU A 153 -7.54 -8.70 -5.62
C LEU A 153 -6.44 -7.94 -6.38
N PRO A 154 -6.70 -7.18 -7.47
CA PRO A 154 -5.68 -6.33 -8.07
C PRO A 154 -5.08 -5.28 -7.11
N ASP A 155 -5.82 -4.79 -6.10
CA ASP A 155 -5.28 -3.83 -5.12
C ASP A 155 -4.17 -4.46 -4.26
N LEU A 156 -4.17 -5.78 -4.09
CA LEU A 156 -3.05 -6.49 -3.46
C LEU A 156 -1.72 -6.24 -4.18
N TYR A 157 -1.75 -6.06 -5.51
CA TYR A 157 -0.53 -5.75 -6.28
C TYR A 157 -0.04 -4.32 -6.04
N HIS A 158 -0.94 -3.38 -5.72
CA HIS A 158 -0.56 -2.03 -5.28
C HIS A 158 0.17 -2.11 -3.93
N GLU A 159 -0.36 -2.89 -2.98
CA GLU A 159 0.29 -3.09 -1.68
C GLU A 159 1.65 -3.78 -1.81
N ILE A 160 1.77 -4.79 -2.68
CA ILE A 160 3.07 -5.39 -3.03
C ILE A 160 4.04 -4.35 -3.61
N GLY A 161 3.53 -3.34 -4.32
CA GLY A 161 4.30 -2.18 -4.78
C GLY A 161 5.01 -1.44 -3.64
N HIS A 162 4.34 -1.20 -2.51
CA HIS A 162 4.97 -0.58 -1.34
C HIS A 162 6.11 -1.43 -0.77
N LEU A 163 5.94 -2.75 -0.73
CA LEU A 163 7.00 -3.67 -0.28
C LEU A 163 8.21 -3.64 -1.22
N ILE A 164 7.96 -3.65 -2.54
CA ILE A 164 9.00 -3.56 -3.57
C ILE A 164 9.75 -2.22 -3.46
N CYS A 165 9.04 -1.10 -3.32
CA CYS A 165 9.64 0.23 -3.13
C CYS A 165 10.49 0.30 -1.85
N LYS A 166 10.03 -0.32 -0.76
CA LYS A 166 10.78 -0.37 0.50
C LYS A 166 12.09 -1.15 0.37
N GLN A 167 12.09 -2.24 -0.40
CA GLN A 167 13.26 -3.08 -0.58
C GLN A 167 14.32 -2.46 -1.48
N TYR A 168 13.89 -1.74 -2.52
CA TYR A 168 14.78 -1.05 -3.45
C TYR A 168 14.57 0.47 -3.36
N PRO A 169 14.88 1.07 -2.20
CA PRO A 169 14.52 2.45 -1.91
C PRO A 169 15.26 3.42 -2.83
N ASN A 170 14.64 4.58 -3.03
CA ASN A 170 15.22 5.76 -3.69
C ASN A 170 15.55 5.59 -5.19
N ILE A 171 15.30 4.45 -5.84
CA ILE A 171 15.65 4.29 -7.27
C ILE A 171 14.77 5.18 -8.16
N VAL A 172 13.46 5.12 -7.96
CA VAL A 172 12.50 5.96 -8.70
C VAL A 172 12.63 7.42 -8.27
N GLU A 173 12.61 7.67 -6.96
CA GLU A 173 12.71 9.01 -6.39
C GLU A 173 13.98 9.74 -6.85
N ALA A 174 15.16 9.12 -6.78
CA ALA A 174 16.41 9.78 -7.19
C ALA A 174 16.43 10.18 -8.67
N LYS A 175 15.69 9.48 -9.53
CA LYS A 175 15.57 9.81 -10.96
C LYS A 175 14.49 10.86 -11.23
N PHE A 176 13.38 10.80 -10.50
CA PHE A 176 12.20 11.62 -10.77
C PHE A 176 12.23 12.97 -10.05
N THR A 177 12.73 13.03 -8.82
CA THR A 177 12.77 14.26 -7.99
C THR A 177 13.44 15.44 -8.70
N PRO A 178 14.56 15.29 -9.43
CA PRO A 178 15.13 16.41 -10.18
C PRO A 178 14.20 16.98 -11.27
N LEU A 179 13.43 16.11 -11.95
CA LEU A 179 12.47 16.53 -12.98
C LEU A 179 11.29 17.30 -12.37
N LEU A 180 10.78 16.76 -11.26
CA LEU A 180 9.71 17.34 -10.47
C LEU A 180 10.09 18.73 -9.92
N GLN A 181 11.25 18.83 -9.27
CA GLN A 181 11.77 20.08 -8.72
C GLN A 181 11.99 21.12 -9.81
N ASN A 182 12.54 20.72 -10.96
CA ASN A 182 12.71 21.63 -12.08
C ASN A 182 11.37 22.13 -12.62
N TYR A 183 10.36 21.26 -12.78
CA TYR A 183 9.03 21.67 -13.21
C TYR A 183 8.41 22.71 -12.25
N PHE A 184 8.40 22.44 -10.94
CA PHE A 184 7.82 23.37 -9.97
C PHE A 184 8.64 24.66 -9.82
N ALA A 185 9.97 24.62 -9.99
CA ALA A 185 10.79 25.83 -10.03
C ALA A 185 10.41 26.72 -11.23
N GLN A 186 10.21 26.13 -12.41
CA GLN A 186 9.78 26.86 -13.60
C GLN A 186 8.39 27.49 -13.42
N GLU A 187 7.43 26.77 -12.83
CA GLU A 187 6.10 27.32 -12.56
C GLU A 187 6.13 28.43 -11.49
N ILE A 188 7.02 28.32 -10.50
CA ILE A 188 7.29 29.39 -9.53
C ILE A 188 7.85 30.64 -10.22
N ASP A 189 8.87 30.50 -11.05
CA ASP A 189 9.48 31.62 -11.79
C ASP A 189 8.45 32.30 -12.69
N ARG A 190 7.66 31.50 -13.42
CA ARG A 190 6.55 31.98 -14.24
C ARG A 190 5.53 32.78 -13.43
N SER A 191 5.20 32.36 -12.21
CA SER A 191 4.27 33.10 -11.35
C SER A 191 4.80 34.47 -10.91
N TYR A 192 6.12 34.64 -10.83
CA TYR A 192 6.74 35.95 -10.61
C TYR A 192 6.60 36.84 -11.84
N ASP A 193 6.89 36.31 -13.03
CA ASP A 193 6.75 37.02 -14.30
C ASP A 193 5.30 37.48 -14.56
N GLU A 194 4.34 36.60 -14.27
CA GLU A 194 2.91 36.86 -14.40
C GLU A 194 2.32 37.70 -13.24
N LYS A 195 3.13 38.03 -12.22
CA LYS A 195 2.73 38.78 -11.02
C LYS A 195 1.60 38.13 -10.22
N THR A 196 1.57 36.80 -10.18
CA THR A 196 0.61 35.97 -9.44
C THR A 196 1.26 35.19 -8.28
N HIS A 197 2.55 35.43 -8.03
CA HIS A 197 3.39 34.73 -7.06
C HIS A 197 2.85 34.67 -5.61
N GLU A 198 2.11 35.69 -5.13
CA GLU A 198 1.55 35.68 -3.77
C GLU A 198 0.61 34.48 -3.54
N HIS A 199 -0.14 34.09 -4.57
CA HIS A 199 -1.03 32.94 -4.53
C HIS A 199 -0.28 31.65 -4.87
N TYR A 200 0.46 31.66 -5.99
CA TYR A 200 0.98 30.43 -6.58
C TYR A 200 2.24 29.89 -5.92
N VAL A 201 3.11 30.73 -5.33
CA VAL A 201 4.33 30.22 -4.69
C VAL A 201 4.02 29.31 -3.49
N PRO A 202 3.15 29.69 -2.53
CA PRO A 202 2.73 28.78 -1.47
C PRO A 202 2.03 27.52 -1.99
N PHE A 203 1.17 27.67 -3.02
CA PHE A 203 0.47 26.56 -3.65
C PHE A 203 1.44 25.54 -4.26
N PHE A 204 2.37 25.97 -5.11
CA PHE A 204 3.36 25.10 -5.75
C PHE A 204 4.30 24.45 -4.75
N LYS A 205 4.79 25.19 -3.75
CA LYS A 205 5.61 24.60 -2.68
C LYS A 205 4.86 23.55 -1.88
N GLY A 206 3.58 23.79 -1.58
CA GLY A 206 2.73 22.82 -0.91
C GLY A 206 2.51 21.55 -1.73
N LYS A 207 2.31 21.67 -3.04
CA LYS A 207 2.13 20.51 -3.93
C LYS A 207 3.44 19.75 -4.17
N LEU A 208 4.56 20.45 -4.38
CA LEU A 208 5.89 19.84 -4.46
C LEU A 208 6.18 18.99 -3.22
N LYS A 209 5.91 19.53 -2.02
CA LYS A 209 6.10 18.80 -0.76
C LYS A 209 5.28 17.49 -0.72
N ARG A 210 4.01 17.50 -1.14
CA ARG A 210 3.17 16.29 -1.17
C ARG A 210 3.67 15.25 -2.16
N TRP A 211 4.16 15.71 -3.33
CA TRP A 211 4.82 14.84 -4.28
C TRP A 211 6.03 14.13 -3.66
N GLU A 212 6.93 14.91 -3.06
CA GLU A 212 8.17 14.40 -2.45
C GLU A 212 7.91 13.48 -1.25
N GLU A 213 6.90 13.78 -0.41
CA GLU A 213 6.63 12.98 0.79
C GLU A 213 5.83 11.70 0.53
N TYR A 214 4.87 11.71 -0.41
CA TYR A 214 3.93 10.60 -0.57
C TYR A 214 3.58 10.25 -2.02
N TRP A 215 3.29 11.24 -2.88
CA TRP A 215 2.64 10.90 -4.14
C TRP A 215 3.55 10.20 -5.15
N ILE A 216 4.87 10.41 -5.12
CA ILE A 216 5.80 9.65 -5.97
C ILE A 216 5.64 8.15 -5.70
N GLU A 217 5.57 7.75 -4.43
CA GLU A 217 5.42 6.35 -4.02
C GLU A 217 4.07 5.79 -4.47
N GLU A 218 2.97 6.48 -4.18
CA GLU A 218 1.61 6.07 -4.58
C GLU A 218 1.49 5.83 -6.10
N PHE A 219 1.96 6.77 -6.91
CA PHE A 219 1.97 6.60 -8.37
C PHE A 219 2.86 5.43 -8.80
N THR A 220 4.00 5.26 -8.13
CA THR A 220 4.90 4.14 -8.41
C THR A 220 4.22 2.81 -8.11
N CYS A 221 3.52 2.69 -6.98
CA CYS A 221 2.76 1.50 -6.59
C CYS A 221 1.65 1.19 -7.59
N ASP A 222 0.86 2.18 -8.03
CA ASP A 222 -0.17 2.00 -9.07
C ASP A 222 0.41 1.49 -10.40
N MET A 223 1.55 2.06 -10.80
CA MET A 223 2.24 1.68 -12.02
C MET A 223 2.87 0.28 -11.93
N ILE A 224 3.44 -0.09 -10.78
CA ILE A 224 3.91 -1.46 -10.51
C ILE A 224 2.73 -2.43 -10.58
N ALA A 225 1.61 -2.12 -9.91
CA ALA A 225 0.42 -2.96 -9.95
C ALA A 225 -0.10 -3.16 -11.37
N THR A 226 -0.12 -2.10 -12.18
CA THR A 226 -0.46 -2.17 -13.61
C THR A 226 0.53 -3.04 -14.40
N TYR A 227 1.83 -2.90 -14.15
CA TYR A 227 2.88 -3.68 -14.83
C TYR A 227 2.74 -5.18 -14.53
N LEU A 228 2.40 -5.53 -13.28
CA LEU A 228 2.31 -6.92 -12.80
C LEU A 228 0.96 -7.57 -13.09
N CYS A 229 -0.14 -6.82 -12.98
CA CYS A 229 -1.51 -7.32 -13.03
C CYS A 229 -2.22 -6.97 -14.33
N GLY A 230 -1.69 -6.05 -15.13
CA GLY A 230 -2.29 -5.66 -16.42
C GLY A 230 -3.64 -4.94 -16.28
N PRO A 231 -4.55 -5.10 -17.26
CA PRO A 231 -5.83 -4.39 -17.31
C PRO A 231 -6.74 -4.54 -16.07
N ALA A 232 -6.66 -5.66 -15.35
CA ALA A 232 -7.44 -5.89 -14.13
C ALA A 232 -7.22 -4.82 -13.06
N PHE A 233 -6.00 -4.29 -12.93
CA PHE A 233 -5.73 -3.22 -11.96
C PHE A 233 -6.45 -1.92 -12.32
N ALA A 234 -6.53 -1.57 -13.60
CA ALA A 234 -7.25 -0.37 -14.03
C ALA A 234 -8.75 -0.45 -13.73
N TRP A 235 -9.36 -1.63 -13.94
CA TRP A 235 -10.76 -1.85 -13.57
C TRP A 235 -10.98 -1.80 -12.05
N ALA A 236 -10.09 -2.41 -11.26
CA ALA A 236 -10.14 -2.34 -9.80
C ALA A 236 -10.01 -0.89 -9.31
N ASN A 237 -9.03 -0.13 -9.81
CA ASN A 237 -8.87 1.28 -9.49
C ASN A 237 -10.14 2.08 -9.83
N MET A 238 -10.74 1.86 -11.01
CA MET A 238 -12.00 2.52 -11.40
C MET A 238 -13.15 2.17 -10.45
N LYS A 239 -13.29 0.90 -10.07
CA LYS A 239 -14.28 0.46 -9.08
C LYS A 239 -14.05 1.15 -7.74
N MET A 240 -12.80 1.21 -7.27
CA MET A 240 -12.45 1.85 -6.01
C MET A 240 -12.76 3.35 -6.05
N SER A 241 -12.41 4.07 -7.12
CA SER A 241 -12.77 5.47 -7.30
C SER A 241 -14.29 5.70 -7.26
N ALA A 242 -15.08 4.76 -7.81
CA ALA A 242 -16.53 4.84 -7.77
C ALA A 242 -17.13 4.57 -6.37
N LEU A 243 -16.43 3.80 -5.52
CA LEU A 243 -16.87 3.43 -4.18
C LEU A 243 -16.41 4.41 -3.09
N SER A 244 -15.16 4.88 -3.16
CA SER A 244 -14.52 5.74 -2.15
C SER A 244 -15.09 7.16 -2.15
N ASN A 245 -15.42 7.67 -3.33
CA ASN A 245 -15.84 9.03 -3.55
C ASN A 245 -17.26 9.03 -4.10
N GLY A 246 -18.25 9.33 -3.26
CA GLY A 246 -19.67 9.44 -3.62
C GLY A 246 -19.96 10.50 -4.70
N ALA A 247 -19.53 10.23 -5.92
CA ALA A 247 -19.63 10.96 -7.18
C ALA A 247 -18.93 12.33 -7.31
N ASN A 248 -18.23 12.87 -6.29
CA ASN A 248 -17.82 14.29 -6.30
C ASN A 248 -16.36 14.63 -5.89
N ALA A 249 -15.46 13.66 -5.77
CA ALA A 249 -14.09 13.91 -5.26
C ALA A 249 -12.96 13.31 -6.12
N ILE A 250 -13.27 12.90 -7.35
CA ILE A 250 -12.31 12.26 -8.27
C ILE A 250 -11.11 13.16 -8.62
N TYR A 251 -11.29 14.49 -8.60
CA TYR A 251 -10.21 15.46 -8.81
C TYR A 251 -9.60 16.01 -7.52
N SER A 252 -10.06 15.55 -6.36
CA SER A 252 -9.55 15.99 -5.06
C SER A 252 -8.30 15.19 -4.69
N ASP A 253 -7.27 15.90 -4.24
CA ASP A 253 -6.08 15.30 -3.64
C ASP A 253 -6.04 15.54 -2.13
N ASN A 254 -5.28 14.72 -1.40
CA ASN A 254 -5.05 14.89 0.03
C ASN A 254 -3.55 14.79 0.33
N PRO A 255 -3.11 15.03 1.58
CA PRO A 255 -1.68 15.02 1.91
C PRO A 255 -0.98 13.70 1.57
N SER A 256 -1.63 12.55 1.78
CA SER A 256 -1.03 11.23 1.56
C SER A 256 -1.30 10.64 0.17
N HIS A 257 -2.36 11.06 -0.52
CA HIS A 257 -2.73 10.47 -1.81
C HIS A 257 -2.99 11.51 -2.90
N PRO A 258 -2.50 11.26 -4.13
CA PRO A 258 -2.88 12.03 -5.29
C PRO A 258 -4.37 11.78 -5.64
N SER A 259 -4.93 12.58 -6.53
CA SER A 259 -6.33 12.42 -6.95
C SER A 259 -6.54 11.17 -7.79
N ASP A 260 -7.70 10.51 -7.63
CA ASP A 260 -8.10 9.32 -8.39
C ASP A 260 -7.96 9.51 -9.91
N GLU A 261 -8.32 10.67 -10.46
CA GLU A 261 -8.15 10.92 -11.89
C GLU A 261 -6.69 10.91 -12.34
N SER A 262 -5.79 11.46 -11.53
CA SER A 262 -4.37 11.49 -11.88
C SER A 262 -3.78 10.08 -11.79
N ARG A 263 -4.19 9.29 -10.78
CA ARG A 263 -3.84 7.88 -10.62
C ARG A 263 -4.29 7.07 -11.84
N MET A 264 -5.54 7.26 -12.28
CA MET A 264 -6.06 6.58 -13.47
C MET A 264 -5.27 6.94 -14.74
N ARG A 265 -4.88 8.21 -14.92
CA ARG A 265 -3.99 8.60 -16.03
C ARG A 265 -2.64 7.90 -15.98
N ALA A 266 -2.01 7.80 -14.81
CA ALA A 266 -0.77 7.06 -14.62
C ALA A 266 -0.91 5.56 -14.98
N VAL A 267 -2.01 4.94 -14.56
CA VAL A 267 -2.36 3.55 -14.93
C VAL A 267 -2.47 3.39 -16.45
N PHE A 268 -3.18 4.29 -17.14
CA PHE A 268 -3.30 4.24 -18.61
C PHE A 268 -1.96 4.41 -19.33
N MET A 269 -1.06 5.26 -18.80
CA MET A 269 0.29 5.39 -19.34
C MET A 269 1.05 4.07 -19.23
N MET A 270 0.97 3.38 -18.09
CA MET A 270 1.63 2.09 -17.90
C MET A 270 1.00 0.97 -18.75
N LEU A 271 -0.33 0.91 -18.90
CA LEU A 271 -1.00 -0.05 -19.79
C LEU A 271 -0.51 0.09 -21.24
N ASN A 272 -0.46 1.31 -21.76
CA ASN A 272 0.07 1.57 -23.09
C ASN A 272 1.55 1.16 -23.20
N LYS A 273 2.36 1.48 -22.19
CA LYS A 273 3.78 1.15 -22.17
C LYS A 273 4.05 -0.36 -22.13
N THR A 274 3.13 -1.11 -21.54
CA THR A 274 3.17 -2.59 -21.46
C THR A 274 2.46 -3.30 -22.62
N GLY A 275 1.95 -2.55 -23.60
CA GLY A 275 1.38 -3.09 -24.84
C GLY A 275 -0.12 -3.38 -24.81
N PHE A 276 -0.83 -3.00 -23.75
CA PHE A 276 -2.29 -3.16 -23.60
C PHE A 276 -3.08 -1.97 -24.14
N THR A 277 -2.73 -1.49 -25.34
CA THR A 277 -3.34 -0.27 -25.92
C THR A 277 -4.83 -0.44 -26.20
N GLN A 278 -5.27 -1.62 -26.62
CA GLN A 278 -6.68 -1.87 -26.91
C GLN A 278 -7.52 -1.86 -25.63
N GLU A 279 -7.08 -2.59 -24.61
CA GLU A 279 -7.72 -2.64 -23.30
C GLU A 279 -7.69 -1.26 -22.63
N CYS A 280 -6.57 -0.54 -22.73
CA CYS A 280 -6.46 0.83 -22.24
C CYS A 280 -7.50 1.75 -22.89
N GLN A 281 -7.73 1.64 -24.19
CA GLN A 281 -8.75 2.44 -24.87
C GLN A 281 -10.16 2.08 -24.40
N GLU A 282 -10.45 0.79 -24.20
CA GLU A 282 -11.73 0.32 -23.68
C GLU A 282 -12.00 0.89 -22.27
N ILE A 283 -11.04 0.74 -21.36
CA ILE A 283 -11.14 1.21 -19.98
C ILE A 283 -11.23 2.74 -19.94
N SER A 284 -10.42 3.45 -20.74
CA SER A 284 -10.46 4.91 -20.82
C SER A 284 -11.82 5.41 -21.28
N ASN A 285 -12.48 4.74 -22.24
CA ASN A 285 -13.82 5.12 -22.67
C ASN A 285 -14.85 4.96 -21.53
N SER A 286 -14.76 3.88 -20.76
CA SER A 286 -15.61 3.66 -19.58
C SER A 286 -15.33 4.69 -18.48
N TRP A 287 -14.06 5.03 -18.26
CA TRP A 287 -13.65 6.08 -17.33
C TRP A 287 -14.21 7.45 -17.72
N ASP A 288 -14.10 7.83 -19.00
CA ASP A 288 -14.65 9.09 -19.52
C ASP A 288 -16.18 9.14 -19.35
N GLN A 289 -16.87 8.02 -19.61
CA GLN A 289 -18.30 7.92 -19.35
C GLN A 289 -18.61 8.11 -17.85
N PHE A 290 -17.86 7.45 -16.96
CA PHE A 290 -18.02 7.62 -15.53
C PHE A 290 -17.84 9.09 -15.11
N LEU A 291 -16.79 9.76 -15.58
CA LEU A 291 -16.54 11.18 -15.31
C LEU A 291 -17.66 12.10 -15.80
N VAL A 292 -18.27 11.82 -16.96
CA VAL A 292 -19.39 12.61 -17.50
C VAL A 292 -20.67 12.44 -16.67
N HIS A 293 -20.89 11.26 -16.08
CA HIS A 293 -22.11 10.96 -15.31
C HIS A 293 -21.99 11.25 -13.82
N THR A 294 -20.83 11.72 -13.36
CA THR A 294 -20.55 12.05 -11.96
C THR A 294 -20.18 13.53 -11.82
N ASN A 295 -20.67 14.19 -10.78
CA ASN A 295 -20.49 15.63 -10.61
C ASN A 295 -19.14 15.93 -9.94
N ASN A 296 -18.05 15.76 -10.68
CA ASN A 296 -16.70 15.94 -10.17
C ASN A 296 -16.16 17.35 -10.46
N PRO A 297 -16.18 18.30 -9.50
CA PRO A 297 -15.59 19.61 -9.69
C PRO A 297 -14.09 19.51 -9.90
N LYS A 298 -13.61 19.99 -11.04
CA LYS A 298 -12.19 20.07 -11.35
C LYS A 298 -11.65 21.46 -10.97
N HIS A 299 -10.67 21.50 -10.08
CA HIS A 299 -10.02 22.75 -9.69
C HIS A 299 -9.35 23.42 -10.91
N PRO A 300 -9.44 24.76 -11.10
CA PRO A 300 -8.83 25.44 -12.25
C PRO A 300 -7.32 25.19 -12.39
N ASP A 301 -6.64 25.07 -11.24
CA ASP A 301 -5.19 24.85 -11.17
C ASP A 301 -4.77 23.38 -11.23
N TYR A 302 -5.71 22.45 -11.41
CA TYR A 302 -5.45 21.01 -11.38
C TYR A 302 -4.36 20.56 -12.37
N LYS A 303 -4.32 21.20 -13.55
CA LYS A 303 -3.32 20.92 -14.58
C LYS A 303 -1.88 21.19 -14.12
N TYR A 304 -1.68 22.08 -13.15
CA TYR A 304 -0.36 22.40 -12.62
C TYR A 304 0.09 21.39 -11.56
N ILE A 305 -0.86 20.68 -10.93
CA ILE A 305 -0.58 19.71 -9.86
C ILE A 305 -0.09 18.39 -10.47
N PHE A 306 -0.77 17.92 -11.51
CA PHE A 306 -0.55 16.61 -12.14
C PHE A 306 -0.38 16.74 -13.67
N PRO A 307 0.67 17.45 -14.15
CA PRO A 307 0.91 17.63 -15.58
C PRO A 307 1.25 16.30 -16.26
N ASN A 308 0.83 16.14 -17.53
CA ASN A 308 1.00 14.88 -18.26
C ASN A 308 2.49 14.56 -18.48
N GLU A 309 3.33 15.57 -18.62
CA GLU A 309 4.77 15.43 -18.85
C GLU A 309 5.46 14.76 -17.65
N LEU A 310 5.07 15.12 -16.43
CA LEU A 310 5.59 14.48 -15.22
C LEU A 310 5.08 13.05 -15.06
N LEU A 311 3.78 12.81 -15.25
CA LEU A 311 3.21 11.45 -15.17
C LEU A 311 3.84 10.52 -16.23
N SER A 312 4.07 11.03 -17.44
CA SER A 312 4.72 10.27 -18.51
C SER A 312 6.18 9.96 -18.16
N ALA A 313 6.93 10.95 -17.66
CA ALA A 313 8.29 10.74 -17.20
C ALA A 313 8.38 9.72 -16.05
N LEU A 314 7.42 9.76 -15.12
CA LEU A 314 7.34 8.79 -14.02
C LEU A 314 7.05 7.39 -14.55
N ALA A 315 6.06 7.23 -15.45
CA ALA A 315 5.78 5.94 -16.10
C ALA A 315 6.99 5.39 -16.83
N GLU A 316 7.78 6.26 -17.45
CA GLU A 316 9.02 5.86 -18.10
C GLU A 316 10.01 5.26 -17.08
N ILE A 317 10.27 5.98 -16.00
CA ILE A 317 11.18 5.59 -14.92
C ILE A 317 10.71 4.31 -14.23
N VAL A 318 9.43 4.18 -13.91
CA VAL A 318 8.88 3.02 -13.20
C VAL A 318 8.96 1.76 -14.04
N PHE A 319 8.68 1.84 -15.33
CA PHE A 319 8.83 0.67 -16.22
C PHE A 319 10.28 0.19 -16.31
N ASP A 320 11.23 1.13 -16.45
CA ASP A 320 12.66 0.80 -16.45
C ASP A 320 13.11 0.25 -15.10
N TYR A 321 12.55 0.77 -14.01
CA TYR A 321 12.75 0.26 -12.66
C TYR A 321 12.29 -1.19 -12.53
N CYS A 322 11.02 -1.50 -12.87
CA CYS A 322 10.48 -2.87 -12.83
C CYS A 322 11.33 -3.85 -13.63
N LYS A 323 11.76 -3.46 -14.83
CA LYS A 323 12.70 -4.26 -15.65
C LYS A 323 14.07 -4.41 -15.00
N GLY A 324 14.60 -3.34 -14.43
CA GLY A 324 15.92 -3.32 -13.80
C GLY A 324 16.04 -4.24 -12.59
N ILE A 325 14.93 -4.51 -11.90
CA ILE A 325 14.85 -5.47 -10.79
C ILE A 325 14.24 -6.83 -11.20
N ASP A 326 14.15 -7.10 -12.52
CA ASP A 326 13.69 -8.36 -13.13
C ASP A 326 12.27 -8.81 -12.75
N LEU A 327 11.36 -7.86 -12.51
CA LEU A 327 9.95 -8.20 -12.34
C LEU A 327 9.31 -8.65 -13.66
N ALA A 328 8.56 -9.75 -13.59
CA ALA A 328 7.82 -10.26 -14.74
C ALA A 328 6.59 -9.41 -15.05
N THR A 329 6.50 -8.88 -16.27
CA THR A 329 5.27 -8.22 -16.74
C THR A 329 4.10 -9.21 -16.76
N TYR A 330 2.86 -8.70 -16.72
CA TYR A 330 1.67 -9.55 -16.92
C TYR A 330 1.76 -10.39 -18.21
N SER A 331 2.27 -9.83 -19.32
CA SER A 331 2.48 -10.58 -20.57
C SER A 331 3.50 -11.70 -20.44
N GLU A 332 4.60 -11.48 -19.72
CA GLU A 332 5.62 -12.51 -19.46
C GLU A 332 5.07 -13.63 -18.58
N GLN A 333 4.30 -13.29 -17.55
CA GLN A 333 3.67 -14.26 -16.64
C GLN A 333 2.72 -15.22 -17.40
N THR A 334 2.09 -14.74 -18.49
CA THR A 334 1.08 -15.50 -19.25
C THR A 334 1.62 -16.18 -20.51
N ALA A 335 2.85 -15.87 -20.94
CA ALA A 335 3.42 -16.31 -22.21
C ALA A 335 3.54 -17.85 -22.35
N ASN A 336 3.75 -18.57 -21.25
CA ASN A 336 3.99 -20.02 -21.26
C ASN A 336 2.72 -20.88 -21.11
N GLY A 337 1.53 -20.29 -21.29
CA GLY A 337 0.26 -21.00 -21.08
C GLY A 337 -0.02 -21.34 -19.61
N GLN A 338 0.80 -20.85 -18.69
CA GLN A 338 0.49 -20.86 -17.26
C GLN A 338 -0.72 -19.96 -16.99
N LYS A 339 -1.45 -20.26 -15.91
CA LYS A 339 -2.61 -19.49 -15.48
C LYS A 339 -2.29 -18.73 -14.19
N PRO A 340 -1.43 -17.70 -14.24
CA PRO A 340 -1.03 -16.95 -13.05
C PRO A 340 -2.25 -16.33 -12.37
N ILE A 341 -2.11 -15.95 -11.10
CA ILE A 341 -3.19 -15.28 -10.35
C ILE A 341 -3.63 -14.01 -11.09
N SER A 342 -2.67 -13.25 -11.62
CA SER A 342 -2.90 -12.07 -12.48
C SER A 342 -3.81 -12.39 -13.68
N LYS A 343 -3.64 -13.55 -14.32
CA LYS A 343 -4.54 -13.98 -15.40
C LYS A 343 -5.95 -14.29 -14.91
N ILE A 344 -6.08 -14.99 -13.79
CA ILE A 344 -7.39 -15.35 -13.23
C ILE A 344 -8.20 -14.09 -12.90
N VAL A 345 -7.57 -13.05 -12.34
CA VAL A 345 -8.25 -11.78 -12.05
C VAL A 345 -8.62 -10.99 -13.30
N ASN A 346 -7.80 -11.01 -14.36
CA ASN A 346 -8.17 -10.42 -15.65
C ASN A 346 -9.35 -11.16 -16.28
N ASP A 347 -9.32 -12.50 -16.27
CA ASP A 347 -10.42 -13.33 -16.78
C ASP A 347 -11.72 -13.06 -15.98
N ALA A 348 -11.63 -12.82 -14.66
CA ALA A 348 -12.77 -12.48 -13.81
C ALA A 348 -13.41 -11.14 -14.23
N TRP A 349 -12.61 -10.09 -14.46
CA TRP A 349 -13.12 -8.80 -14.94
C TRP A 349 -13.80 -8.92 -16.31
N GLN A 350 -13.19 -9.67 -17.24
CA GLN A 350 -13.80 -9.93 -18.55
C GLN A 350 -15.14 -10.66 -18.41
N GLU A 351 -15.23 -11.65 -17.52
CA GLU A 351 -16.44 -12.42 -17.32
C GLU A 351 -17.55 -11.62 -16.63
N LEU A 352 -17.20 -10.73 -15.69
CA LEU A 352 -18.15 -9.80 -15.08
C LEU A 352 -18.83 -8.94 -16.15
N HIS A 353 -18.06 -8.37 -17.09
CA HIS A 353 -18.61 -7.54 -18.15
C HIS A 353 -19.46 -8.34 -19.14
N ARG A 354 -19.05 -9.58 -19.44
CA ARG A 354 -19.77 -10.45 -20.38
C ARG A 354 -21.06 -11.00 -19.80
N ASN A 355 -21.03 -11.48 -18.56
CA ASN A 355 -22.10 -12.25 -17.92
C ASN A 355 -22.28 -11.84 -16.44
N PRO A 356 -22.69 -10.59 -16.15
CA PRO A 356 -22.77 -10.10 -14.77
C PRO A 356 -23.74 -10.90 -13.89
N VAL A 357 -24.79 -11.49 -14.47
CA VAL A 357 -25.80 -12.29 -13.75
C VAL A 357 -25.22 -13.62 -13.25
N GLU A 358 -24.35 -14.26 -14.03
CA GLU A 358 -23.74 -15.55 -13.67
C GLU A 358 -22.37 -15.39 -12.98
N PHE A 359 -21.88 -14.15 -12.87
CA PHE A 359 -20.53 -13.86 -12.40
C PHE A 359 -20.26 -14.44 -11.01
N GLU A 360 -21.20 -14.37 -10.08
CA GLU A 360 -21.01 -14.91 -8.72
C GLU A 360 -20.61 -16.39 -8.75
N LYS A 361 -21.33 -17.20 -9.53
CA LYS A 361 -21.04 -18.64 -9.68
C LYS A 361 -19.70 -18.89 -10.38
N LEU A 362 -19.38 -18.09 -11.39
CA LEU A 362 -18.14 -18.20 -12.15
C LEU A 362 -16.93 -17.80 -11.30
N GLN A 363 -17.05 -16.73 -10.52
CA GLN A 363 -16.06 -16.30 -9.54
C GLN A 363 -15.76 -17.41 -8.52
N GLN A 364 -16.77 -18.10 -7.99
CA GLN A 364 -16.55 -19.23 -7.08
C GLN A 364 -15.73 -20.36 -7.73
N THR A 365 -15.96 -20.62 -9.02
CA THR A 365 -15.17 -21.59 -9.79
C THR A 365 -13.72 -21.13 -9.91
N MET A 366 -13.49 -19.87 -10.28
CA MET A 366 -12.15 -19.28 -10.40
C MET A 366 -11.40 -19.24 -9.06
N ILE A 367 -12.07 -18.93 -7.95
CA ILE A 367 -11.49 -19.01 -6.59
C ILE A 367 -11.13 -20.46 -6.25
N GLY A 368 -11.97 -21.43 -6.62
CA GLY A 368 -11.68 -22.85 -6.49
C GLY A 368 -10.40 -23.26 -7.23
N GLU A 369 -10.17 -22.72 -8.42
CA GLU A 369 -8.93 -22.94 -9.18
C GLU A 369 -7.70 -22.37 -8.45
N ILE A 370 -7.81 -21.15 -7.88
CA ILE A 370 -6.75 -20.57 -7.05
C ILE A 370 -6.47 -21.48 -5.85
N ARG A 371 -7.51 -21.86 -5.10
CA ARG A 371 -7.35 -22.76 -3.93
C ARG A 371 -6.67 -24.07 -4.31
N ALA A 372 -7.08 -24.69 -5.41
CA ALA A 372 -6.47 -25.94 -5.87
C ALA A 372 -4.99 -25.76 -6.24
N SER A 373 -4.63 -24.65 -6.88
CA SER A 373 -3.26 -24.39 -7.32
C SER A 373 -2.27 -24.13 -6.18
N ILE A 374 -2.72 -23.54 -5.07
CA ILE A 374 -1.85 -23.18 -3.93
C ILE A 374 -1.73 -24.29 -2.90
N LEU A 375 -2.40 -25.43 -3.10
CA LEU A 375 -2.20 -26.63 -2.28
C LEU A 375 -0.94 -27.41 -2.68
N GLY A 376 -0.42 -27.17 -3.88
CA GLY A 376 0.81 -27.77 -4.38
C GLY A 376 2.07 -26.95 -4.12
N HIS A 377 1.91 -25.75 -3.58
CA HIS A 377 2.96 -24.87 -3.06
C HIS A 377 2.96 -24.96 -1.53
#